data_AF-A0A8J2KHD1-F1
#
_entry.id   AF-A0A8J2KHD1-F1
#
_cell.length_a   1.000
_cell.length_b   1.000
_cell.length_c   1.000
_cell.angle_alpha   90.00
_cell.angle_beta   90.00
_cell.angle_gamma   90.00
#
_symmetry.space_group_name_H-M   'P 1'
#
loop_
_entity.id
_entity.type
_entity.pdbx_description
1 polymer ?
#
loop_
_entity_poly.entity_id
_entity_poly.type
_entity_poly.pdbx_seq_one_letter_code
_entity_poly.pdbx_strand_id
1 'polypeptide(L)'
;MKNLGRKSNLGEDLIVKVILRKMDTETRREFKKSLPDTNVPSLDTLIKFVNKVVADHATEVEIEPTATAPGAKVPKQGERNPQTLTASSNSDLHTILATAMVQVTNKYNQPWDCRALIDSGSTHTYITSALVTTLGLKRLELNSPMNVKGLSDTDVANISHTVELEITTTYSPDTVIRATALIVKKASGVHPRMPINPKGWTHLQQLNLADPAFHKSRSVDILFGADIYPRLIHGTIIRGNDNQPIAQESVFGWTVLGPTITTPGNVSVCYNSICPLDSTLRKFWEIED
;
A
#
# COMPACT_ATOMS: atom_id res chain seq x y z
N MET A 1 46.16 -6.53 2.36
CA MET A 1 45.41 -6.48 3.63
C MET A 1 46.44 -6.38 4.76
N LYS A 2 46.58 -5.21 5.40
CA LYS A 2 47.43 -5.06 6.59
C LYS A 2 46.58 -5.35 7.81
N ASN A 3 47.04 -6.26 8.66
CA ASN A 3 46.45 -6.60 9.95
C ASN A 3 46.31 -5.34 10.81
N LEU A 4 45.07 -4.88 11.04
CA LEU A 4 44.75 -3.91 12.08
C LEU A 4 44.55 -4.69 13.38
N GLY A 5 45.42 -4.46 14.37
CA GLY A 5 45.56 -5.22 15.61
C GLY A 5 44.37 -5.15 16.58
N ARG A 6 43.21 -5.64 16.16
CA ARG A 6 42.05 -5.94 17.01
C ARG A 6 41.57 -7.34 16.66
N LYS A 7 41.21 -8.17 17.65
CA LYS A 7 40.34 -9.32 17.42
C LYS A 7 38.97 -8.78 16.99
N SER A 8 38.82 -8.51 15.70
CA SER A 8 37.59 -8.04 15.07
C SER A 8 36.93 -9.24 14.42
N ASN A 9 35.65 -9.45 14.71
CA ASN A 9 34.86 -10.44 13.99
C ASN A 9 34.60 -9.87 12.59
N LEU A 10 34.94 -10.63 11.54
CA LEU A 10 34.73 -10.22 10.14
C LEU A 10 33.27 -9.79 9.88
N GLY A 11 32.32 -10.40 10.58
CA GLY A 11 30.91 -10.02 10.55
C GLY A 11 30.65 -8.62 11.09
N GLU A 12 31.25 -8.26 12.23
CA GLU A 12 31.11 -6.93 12.83
C GLU A 12 31.67 -5.83 11.91
N ASP A 13 32.84 -6.06 11.31
CA ASP A 13 33.47 -5.12 10.39
C ASP A 13 32.65 -4.92 9.10
N LEU A 14 31.99 -5.99 8.62
CA LEU A 14 31.11 -5.92 7.46
C LEU A 14 29.84 -5.13 7.78
N ILE A 15 29.21 -5.39 8.93
CA ILE A 15 28.02 -4.67 9.40
C ILE A 15 28.34 -3.17 9.54
N VAL A 16 29.45 -2.83 10.19
CA VAL A 16 29.89 -1.43 10.32
C VAL A 16 30.07 -0.78 8.94
N LYS A 17 30.72 -1.46 7.98
CA LYS A 17 30.90 -0.92 6.62
C LYS A 17 29.58 -0.72 5.87
N VAL A 18 28.63 -1.65 6.00
CA VAL A 18 27.32 -1.56 5.34
C VAL A 18 26.52 -0.39 5.92
N ILE A 19 26.45 -0.28 7.25
CA ILE A 19 25.72 0.80 7.92
C ILE A 19 26.37 2.15 7.57
N LEU A 20 27.70 2.25 7.66
CA LEU A 20 28.41 3.48 7.29
C LEU A 20 28.10 3.89 5.85
N ARG A 21 28.04 2.96 4.88
CA ARG A 21 27.67 3.28 3.48
C ARG A 21 26.24 3.80 3.33
N LYS A 22 25.32 3.39 4.19
CA LYS A 22 23.90 3.75 4.16
C LYS A 22 23.59 5.06 4.91
N MET A 23 24.44 5.46 5.86
CA MET A 23 24.33 6.77 6.51
C MET A 23 24.60 7.89 5.50
N ASP A 24 23.85 8.99 5.61
CA ASP A 24 24.09 10.21 4.85
C ASP A 24 25.45 10.83 5.20
N THR A 25 25.88 11.75 4.35
CA THR A 25 27.22 12.36 4.43
C THR A 25 27.43 13.11 5.74
N GLU A 26 26.39 13.77 6.26
CA GLU A 26 26.50 14.64 7.43
C GLU A 26 26.56 13.85 8.72
N THR A 27 25.65 12.89 8.92
CA THR A 27 25.69 12.01 10.09
C THR A 27 26.95 11.14 10.11
N ARG A 28 27.46 10.72 8.93
CA ARG A 28 28.75 9.99 8.86
C ARG A 28 29.93 10.87 9.28
N ARG A 29 29.89 12.16 8.96
CA ARG A 29 30.92 13.14 9.36
C ARG A 29 30.90 13.36 10.87
N GLU A 30 29.72 13.48 11.46
CA GLU A 30 29.54 13.59 12.92
C GLU A 30 30.00 12.34 13.66
N PHE A 31 29.66 11.16 13.15
CA PHE A 31 30.15 9.90 13.71
C PHE A 31 31.68 9.84 13.72
N LYS A 32 32.33 10.20 12.60
CA LYS A 32 33.80 10.23 12.52
C LYS A 32 34.42 11.20 13.53
N LYS A 33 33.80 12.35 13.79
CA LYS A 33 34.24 13.31 14.81
C LYS A 33 34.04 12.81 16.24
N SER A 34 33.06 11.92 16.45
CA SER A 34 32.80 11.33 17.77
C SER A 34 33.78 10.21 18.16
N LEU A 35 34.60 9.74 17.23
CA LEU A 35 35.59 8.70 17.48
C LEU A 35 36.87 9.29 18.09
N PRO A 36 37.48 8.66 19.10
CA PRO A 36 38.82 9.00 19.56
C PRO A 36 39.85 8.78 18.45
N ASP A 37 40.86 9.65 18.37
CA ASP A 37 41.72 9.94 17.19
C ASP A 37 42.60 8.79 16.64
N THR A 38 42.35 7.54 17.01
CA THR A 38 43.09 6.38 16.47
C THR A 38 42.30 5.06 16.42
N ASN A 39 40.99 5.06 16.68
CA ASN A 39 40.22 3.81 16.73
C ASN A 39 39.48 3.48 15.42
N VAL A 40 39.62 2.22 15.00
CA VAL A 40 38.77 1.61 13.96
C VAL A 40 37.32 1.60 14.47
N PRO A 41 36.34 2.07 13.68
CA PRO A 41 34.95 2.07 14.11
C PRO A 41 34.48 0.64 14.41
N SER A 42 33.97 0.40 15.61
CA SER A 42 33.35 -0.89 15.97
C SER A 42 31.84 -0.77 16.10
N LEU A 43 31.15 -1.91 16.00
CA LEU A 43 29.69 -1.99 16.09
C LEU A 43 29.16 -1.36 17.39
N ASP A 44 29.82 -1.61 18.52
CA ASP A 44 29.46 -1.00 19.81
C ASP A 44 29.55 0.52 19.80
N THR A 45 30.60 1.08 19.19
CA THR A 45 30.78 2.54 19.08
C THR A 45 29.72 3.16 18.17
N LEU A 46 29.35 2.45 17.11
CA LEU A 46 28.30 2.87 16.18
C LEU A 46 26.91 2.84 16.84
N ILE A 47 26.60 1.79 17.59
CA ILE A 47 25.33 1.69 18.35
C ILE A 47 25.23 2.80 19.39
N LYS A 48 26.30 3.06 20.14
CA LYS A 48 26.34 4.16 21.12
C LYS A 48 26.11 5.52 20.47
N PHE A 49 26.69 5.76 19.29
CA PHE A 49 26.47 7.00 18.54
C PHE A 49 25.02 7.13 18.07
N VAL A 50 24.45 6.10 17.46
CA VAL A 50 23.06 6.12 16.97
C VAL A 50 22.08 6.36 18.12
N ASN A 51 22.27 5.68 19.26
CA ASN A 51 21.44 5.89 20.44
C ASN A 51 21.54 7.32 20.98
N LYS A 52 22.71 7.93 20.92
CA LYS A 52 22.89 9.35 21.28
C LYS A 52 22.15 10.28 20.33
N VAL A 53 22.27 10.09 19.01
CA VAL A 53 21.56 10.91 18.02
C VAL A 53 20.04 10.81 18.19
N VAL A 54 19.53 9.61 18.45
CA VAL A 54 18.10 9.38 18.72
C VAL A 54 17.66 10.05 20.03
N ALA A 55 18.49 10.00 21.08
CA ALA A 55 18.20 10.68 22.34
C ALA A 55 18.21 12.22 22.21
N ASP A 56 19.18 12.77 21.46
CA ASP A 56 19.31 14.21 21.22
C ASP A 56 18.14 14.75 20.34
N HIS A 57 17.56 13.91 19.47
CA HIS A 57 16.35 14.24 18.70
C HIS A 57 15.03 14.05 19.47
N ALA A 58 15.05 13.37 20.63
CA ALA A 58 13.87 13.20 21.48
C ALA A 58 13.64 14.39 22.43
N THR A 59 14.62 15.28 22.58
CA THR A 59 14.58 16.45 23.48
C THR A 59 14.02 17.74 22.87
N GLU A 60 13.58 17.76 21.62
CA GLU A 60 13.03 18.97 20.95
C GLU A 60 11.49 19.03 20.86
N VAL A 61 10.77 18.23 21.65
CA VAL A 61 9.30 18.31 21.73
C VAL A 61 8.86 18.44 23.19
N GLU A 62 8.83 19.67 23.71
CA GLU A 62 8.09 19.99 24.93
C GLU A 62 6.59 20.07 24.61
N ILE A 63 5.81 19.16 25.19
CA ILE A 63 4.35 19.28 25.33
C ILE A 63 4.08 19.45 26.83
N GLU A 64 3.36 20.52 27.19
CA GLU A 64 2.97 20.86 28.56
C GLU A 64 2.23 19.70 29.29
N PRO A 65 2.45 19.52 30.61
CA PRO A 65 1.88 18.41 31.35
C PRO A 65 0.44 18.72 31.79
N THR A 66 -0.51 17.84 31.42
CA THR A 66 -1.83 17.80 32.06
C THR A 66 -1.96 16.56 32.96
N ALA A 67 -2.31 16.85 34.21
CA ALA A 67 -2.64 16.03 35.38
C ALA A 67 -2.87 14.50 35.24
N THR A 68 -2.22 13.79 36.17
CA THR A 68 -2.33 12.35 36.49
C THR A 68 -3.60 12.00 37.26
N ALA A 69 -4.21 10.84 36.94
CA ALA A 69 -4.99 10.04 37.89
C ALA A 69 -4.59 8.54 37.73
N PRO A 70 -4.37 7.78 38.82
CA PRO A 70 -3.77 6.45 38.76
C PRO A 70 -4.79 5.31 38.77
N GLY A 71 -4.52 4.28 37.96
CA GLY A 71 -5.10 2.95 38.19
C GLY A 71 -5.42 2.16 36.92
N ALA A 72 -4.46 1.36 36.42
CA ALA A 72 -4.79 0.15 35.65
C ALA A 72 -3.61 -0.83 35.62
N LYS A 73 -3.96 -2.11 35.74
CA LYS A 73 -3.11 -3.30 35.91
C LYS A 73 -2.25 -3.58 34.67
N VAL A 74 -1.07 -4.15 34.90
CA VAL A 74 -0.18 -4.74 33.87
C VAL A 74 -0.88 -5.93 33.18
N PRO A 75 -1.07 -5.93 31.85
CA PRO A 75 -1.45 -7.12 31.12
C PRO A 75 -0.22 -7.84 30.58
N LYS A 76 -0.31 -9.17 30.58
CA LYS A 76 0.68 -10.14 30.13
C LYS A 76 1.03 -9.96 28.65
N GLN A 77 2.27 -10.32 28.34
CA GLN A 77 2.94 -10.34 27.04
C GLN A 77 2.06 -11.03 25.97
N GLY A 78 1.49 -10.23 25.07
CA GLY A 78 0.78 -10.68 23.88
C GLY A 78 1.64 -10.48 22.63
N GLU A 79 1.48 -11.40 21.68
CA GLU A 79 2.17 -11.46 20.38
C GLU A 79 2.26 -10.08 19.69
N ARG A 80 3.47 -9.64 19.38
CA ARG A 80 3.70 -8.41 18.62
C ARG A 80 3.32 -8.62 17.16
N ASN A 81 2.28 -7.91 16.71
CA ASN A 81 2.01 -7.70 15.29
C ASN A 81 3.25 -7.08 14.60
N PRO A 82 3.55 -7.43 13.34
CA PRO A 82 4.68 -6.84 12.62
C PRO A 82 4.50 -5.32 12.52
N GLN A 83 5.45 -4.57 13.09
CA GLN A 83 5.46 -3.13 13.04
C GLN A 83 5.77 -2.66 11.62
N THR A 84 4.84 -1.90 11.04
CA THR A 84 4.99 -1.27 9.73
C THR A 84 5.86 -0.03 9.89
N LEU A 85 7.04 0.00 9.29
CA LEU A 85 7.88 1.19 9.21
C LEU A 85 7.38 2.07 8.05
N THR A 86 6.74 3.19 8.36
CA THR A 86 6.38 4.22 7.37
C THR A 86 7.46 5.29 7.33
N ALA A 87 8.21 5.37 6.23
CA ALA A 87 9.01 6.55 5.92
C ALA A 87 8.10 7.55 5.18
N SER A 88 7.77 8.67 5.83
CA SER A 88 7.05 9.80 5.20
C SER A 88 8.06 10.83 4.67
N SER A 89 7.96 11.16 3.39
CA SER A 89 8.60 12.33 2.78
C SER A 89 7.50 13.24 2.20
N ASN A 90 7.62 14.55 2.45
CA ASN A 90 6.68 15.60 2.02
C ASN A 90 6.68 15.85 0.49
N SER A 91 6.25 14.86 -0.29
CA SER A 91 5.86 15.08 -1.69
C SER A 91 4.44 14.55 -1.89
N ASP A 92 3.48 15.47 -2.09
CA ASP A 92 2.05 15.19 -2.29
C ASP A 92 1.77 14.58 -3.69
N LEU A 93 2.50 13.53 -4.06
CA LEU A 93 2.18 12.75 -5.25
C LEU A 93 1.03 11.81 -4.89
N HIS A 94 -0.19 12.27 -5.15
CA HIS A 94 -1.37 11.42 -5.12
C HIS A 94 -1.68 10.92 -6.53
N THR A 95 -1.97 9.63 -6.65
CA THR A 95 -2.43 9.01 -7.89
C THR A 95 -3.86 8.55 -7.69
N ILE A 96 -4.73 8.94 -8.61
CA ILE A 96 -6.10 8.43 -8.70
C ILE A 96 -6.08 7.16 -9.54
N LEU A 97 -6.79 6.15 -9.06
CA LEU A 97 -7.01 4.91 -9.80
C LEU A 97 -8.42 4.88 -10.39
N ALA A 98 -8.57 4.19 -11.53
CA ALA A 98 -9.84 4.04 -12.22
C ALA A 98 -10.84 3.29 -11.33
N THR A 99 -11.85 3.99 -10.85
CA THR A 99 -12.91 3.44 -10.01
C THR A 99 -14.27 3.67 -10.64
N ALA A 100 -15.20 2.77 -10.37
CA ALA A 100 -16.55 2.79 -10.91
C ALA A 100 -17.59 2.35 -9.87
N MET A 101 -18.78 2.93 -9.93
CA MET A 101 -19.97 2.43 -9.26
C MET A 101 -20.65 1.42 -10.19
N VAL A 102 -20.86 0.21 -9.69
CA VAL A 102 -21.48 -0.89 -10.44
C VAL A 102 -22.60 -1.51 -9.61
N GLN A 103 -23.49 -2.24 -10.26
CA GLN A 103 -24.56 -2.96 -9.58
C GLN A 103 -24.32 -4.45 -9.65
N VAL A 104 -24.39 -5.12 -8.50
CA VAL A 104 -24.37 -6.60 -8.42
C VAL A 104 -25.71 -7.08 -7.90
N THR A 105 -26.28 -8.06 -8.58
CA THR A 105 -27.56 -8.65 -8.19
C THR A 105 -27.42 -9.48 -6.92
N ASN A 106 -28.23 -9.19 -5.90
CA ASN A 106 -28.25 -9.96 -4.65
C ASN A 106 -29.08 -11.25 -4.78
N LYS A 107 -29.12 -12.08 -3.73
CA LYS A 107 -29.90 -13.33 -3.71
C LYS A 107 -31.42 -13.18 -3.90
N TYR A 108 -31.95 -11.96 -3.81
CA TYR A 108 -33.35 -11.61 -4.02
C TYR A 108 -33.61 -11.01 -5.41
N ASN A 109 -32.64 -11.10 -6.33
CA ASN A 109 -32.69 -10.50 -7.66
C ASN A 109 -32.81 -8.97 -7.66
N GLN A 110 -32.29 -8.30 -6.64
CA GLN A 110 -32.27 -6.84 -6.56
C GLN A 110 -30.86 -6.31 -6.83
N PRO A 111 -30.71 -5.24 -7.61
CA PRO A 111 -29.41 -4.62 -7.83
C PRO A 111 -28.89 -3.98 -6.54
N TRP A 112 -27.59 -4.09 -6.31
CA TRP A 112 -26.91 -3.48 -5.18
C TRP A 112 -25.70 -2.69 -5.65
N ASP A 113 -25.63 -1.42 -5.26
CA ASP A 113 -24.52 -0.54 -5.63
C ASP A 113 -23.23 -0.94 -4.88
N CYS A 114 -22.18 -1.20 -5.65
CA CYS A 114 -20.86 -1.61 -5.21
C CYS A 114 -19.82 -0.68 -5.83
N ARG A 115 -18.73 -0.43 -5.10
CA ARG A 115 -17.60 0.33 -5.67
C ARG A 115 -16.53 -0.63 -6.18
N ALA A 116 -16.19 -0.52 -7.46
CA ALA A 116 -15.18 -1.33 -8.12
C ALA A 116 -13.91 -0.53 -8.43
N LEU A 117 -12.76 -1.19 -8.30
CA LEU A 117 -11.48 -0.76 -8.88
C LEU A 117 -11.27 -1.49 -10.21
N ILE A 118 -10.87 -0.77 -11.25
CA ILE A 118 -10.50 -1.35 -12.55
C ILE A 118 -8.97 -1.39 -12.64
N ASP A 119 -8.39 -2.60 -12.63
CA ASP A 119 -6.95 -2.79 -12.51
C ASP A 119 -6.44 -3.89 -13.45
N SER A 120 -5.82 -3.48 -14.56
CA SER A 120 -5.17 -4.40 -15.50
C SER A 120 -3.92 -5.06 -14.95
N GLY A 121 -3.38 -4.60 -13.81
CA GLY A 121 -2.20 -5.18 -13.15
C GLY A 121 -2.53 -6.42 -12.31
N SER A 122 -3.80 -6.67 -12.04
CA SER A 122 -4.28 -7.86 -11.35
C SER A 122 -4.76 -8.89 -12.37
N THR A 123 -4.24 -10.12 -12.33
CA THR A 123 -4.61 -11.15 -13.32
C THR A 123 -6.09 -11.55 -13.28
N HIS A 124 -6.70 -11.53 -12.09
CA HIS A 124 -8.05 -12.01 -11.86
C HIS A 124 -8.94 -10.94 -11.24
N THR A 125 -10.24 -11.14 -11.33
CA THR A 125 -11.24 -10.37 -10.59
C THR A 125 -11.39 -10.88 -9.16
N TYR A 126 -11.52 -9.96 -8.20
CA TYR A 126 -11.65 -10.25 -6.78
C TYR A 126 -12.87 -9.55 -6.18
N ILE A 127 -13.51 -10.18 -5.19
CA ILE A 127 -14.63 -9.62 -4.43
C ILE A 127 -14.39 -9.80 -2.93
N THR A 128 -14.79 -8.80 -2.14
CA THR A 128 -14.69 -8.92 -0.68
C THR A 128 -15.68 -9.94 -0.11
N SER A 129 -15.21 -10.74 0.85
CA SER A 129 -16.07 -11.69 1.58
C SER A 129 -17.19 -11.01 2.35
N ALA A 130 -16.99 -9.75 2.75
CA ALA A 130 -18.01 -8.89 3.34
C ALA A 130 -19.16 -8.68 2.35
N LEU A 131 -18.87 -8.21 1.12
CA LEU A 131 -19.90 -8.00 0.10
C LEU A 131 -20.62 -9.30 -0.27
N VAL A 132 -19.88 -10.40 -0.45
CA VAL A 132 -20.48 -11.73 -0.71
C VAL A 132 -21.50 -12.11 0.36
N THR A 133 -21.17 -11.85 1.64
CA THR A 133 -22.06 -12.16 2.77
C THR A 133 -23.27 -11.22 2.80
N THR A 134 -23.06 -9.92 2.59
CA THR A 134 -24.12 -8.91 2.54
C THR A 134 -25.15 -9.23 1.45
N LEU A 135 -24.68 -9.59 0.25
CA LEU A 135 -25.55 -9.89 -0.89
C LEU A 135 -26.11 -11.32 -0.85
N GLY A 136 -25.56 -12.18 0.01
CA GLY A 136 -25.92 -13.59 0.11
C GLY A 136 -25.59 -14.39 -1.16
N LEU A 137 -24.48 -14.06 -1.83
CA LEU A 137 -24.08 -14.73 -3.07
C LEU A 137 -23.67 -16.17 -2.81
N LYS A 138 -24.00 -17.05 -3.77
CA LYS A 138 -23.62 -18.46 -3.73
C LYS A 138 -22.10 -18.59 -3.92
N ARG A 139 -21.43 -19.16 -2.92
CA ARG A 139 -20.00 -19.51 -2.99
C ARG A 139 -19.83 -20.82 -3.75
N LEU A 140 -18.84 -20.88 -4.62
CA LEU A 140 -18.44 -22.06 -5.36
C LEU A 140 -17.04 -22.47 -4.88
N GLU A 141 -16.86 -23.74 -4.51
CA GLU A 141 -15.56 -24.27 -4.11
C GLU A 141 -14.65 -24.45 -5.33
N LEU A 142 -13.39 -24.09 -5.18
CA LEU A 142 -12.36 -24.39 -6.17
C LEU A 142 -11.90 -25.84 -6.00
N ASN A 143 -11.68 -26.53 -7.12
CA ASN A 143 -11.12 -27.90 -7.12
C ASN A 143 -9.75 -27.98 -6.43
N SER A 144 -8.99 -26.89 -6.46
CA SER A 144 -7.73 -26.73 -5.74
C SER A 144 -7.59 -25.28 -5.24
N PRO A 145 -7.15 -25.04 -4.00
CA PRO A 145 -6.91 -23.69 -3.50
C PRO A 145 -5.89 -22.93 -4.37
N MET A 146 -6.17 -21.67 -4.64
CA MET A 146 -5.32 -20.80 -5.44
C MET A 146 -4.53 -19.86 -4.55
N ASN A 147 -3.21 -19.88 -4.69
CA ASN A 147 -2.33 -18.91 -4.05
C ASN A 147 -2.24 -17.65 -4.92
N VAL A 148 -2.57 -16.50 -4.31
CA VAL A 148 -2.44 -15.18 -4.93
C VAL A 148 -1.11 -14.58 -4.55
N LYS A 149 -0.35 -14.22 -5.59
CA LYS A 149 0.97 -13.63 -5.51
C LYS A 149 0.88 -12.11 -5.69
N GLY A 150 1.62 -11.39 -4.87
CA GLY A 150 1.81 -9.95 -4.98
C GLY A 150 3.09 -9.60 -5.73
N LEU A 151 3.49 -8.33 -5.60
CA LEU A 151 4.79 -7.87 -6.07
C LEU A 151 5.92 -8.73 -5.47
N SER A 152 6.93 -9.04 -6.28
CA SER A 152 8.05 -9.92 -5.90
C SER A 152 7.65 -11.37 -5.57
N ASP A 153 6.56 -11.87 -6.16
CA ASP A 153 6.08 -13.26 -6.01
C ASP A 153 5.80 -13.68 -4.54
N THR A 154 5.47 -12.68 -3.72
CA THR A 154 5.16 -12.89 -2.31
C THR A 154 3.72 -13.41 -2.16
N ASP A 155 3.53 -14.44 -1.34
CA ASP A 155 2.20 -14.96 -1.02
C ASP A 155 1.36 -13.91 -0.28
N VAL A 156 0.21 -13.52 -0.85
CA VAL A 156 -0.69 -12.51 -0.26
C VAL A 156 -1.99 -13.14 0.25
N ALA A 157 -2.49 -14.16 -0.44
CA ALA A 157 -3.71 -14.85 -0.02
C ALA A 157 -3.75 -16.29 -0.54
N ASN A 158 -4.47 -17.15 0.18
CA ASN A 158 -4.87 -18.46 -0.31
C ASN A 158 -6.40 -18.48 -0.43
N ILE A 159 -6.90 -18.75 -1.63
CA ILE A 159 -8.31 -18.63 -2.00
C ILE A 159 -8.85 -20.00 -2.33
N SER A 160 -9.95 -20.39 -1.67
CA SER A 160 -10.64 -21.66 -1.90
C SER A 160 -12.02 -21.52 -2.52
N HIS A 161 -12.51 -20.29 -2.69
CA HIS A 161 -13.87 -20.04 -3.14
C HIS A 161 -13.96 -18.91 -4.16
N THR A 162 -14.93 -19.04 -5.06
CA THR A 162 -15.33 -18.02 -6.03
C THR A 162 -16.82 -17.71 -5.94
N VAL A 163 -17.25 -16.68 -6.65
CA VAL A 163 -18.65 -16.39 -6.95
C VAL A 163 -18.78 -16.04 -8.42
N GLU A 164 -19.92 -16.36 -9.01
CA GLU A 164 -20.32 -15.84 -10.33
C GLU A 164 -21.05 -14.52 -10.13
N LEU A 165 -20.59 -13.49 -10.83
CA LEU A 165 -21.16 -12.16 -10.77
C LEU A 165 -21.89 -11.84 -12.07
N GLU A 166 -23.09 -11.28 -11.92
CA GLU A 166 -23.76 -10.52 -12.96
C GLU A 166 -23.72 -9.05 -12.56
N ILE A 167 -23.02 -8.26 -13.37
CA ILE A 167 -22.70 -6.86 -13.10
C ILE A 167 -23.46 -5.99 -14.10
N THR A 168 -24.22 -5.04 -13.58
CA THR A 168 -24.97 -4.04 -14.35
C THR A 168 -24.53 -2.63 -13.96
N THR A 169 -25.05 -1.63 -14.67
CA THR A 169 -24.75 -0.22 -14.40
C THR A 169 -25.94 0.67 -14.71
N THR A 170 -26.06 1.76 -13.97
CA THR A 170 -27.04 2.82 -14.25
C THR A 170 -26.65 3.69 -15.44
N TYR A 171 -25.39 3.62 -15.89
CA TYR A 171 -24.88 4.36 -17.05
C TYR A 171 -25.49 3.85 -18.37
N SER A 172 -25.56 2.53 -18.52
CA SER A 172 -26.07 1.83 -19.69
C SER A 172 -26.86 0.61 -19.23
N PRO A 173 -28.18 0.73 -19.00
CA PRO A 173 -29.00 -0.32 -18.38
C PRO A 173 -29.03 -1.65 -19.16
N ASP A 174 -28.81 -1.61 -20.47
CA ASP A 174 -28.78 -2.81 -21.31
C ASP A 174 -27.45 -3.57 -21.23
N THR A 175 -26.44 -3.00 -20.56
CA THR A 175 -25.12 -3.60 -20.39
C THR A 175 -25.13 -4.61 -19.24
N VAL A 176 -24.82 -5.87 -19.54
CA VAL A 176 -24.62 -6.93 -18.56
C VAL A 176 -23.23 -7.53 -18.73
N ILE A 177 -22.44 -7.54 -17.66
CA ILE A 177 -21.08 -8.08 -17.64
C ILE A 177 -21.03 -9.25 -16.68
N ARG A 178 -20.51 -10.38 -17.15
CA ARG A 178 -20.34 -11.59 -16.34
C ARG A 178 -18.87 -11.81 -16.02
N ALA A 179 -18.60 -12.13 -14.76
CA ALA A 179 -17.26 -12.38 -14.24
C ALA A 179 -17.29 -13.41 -13.11
N THR A 180 -16.30 -14.31 -13.09
CA THR A 180 -16.01 -15.15 -11.93
C THR A 180 -15.07 -14.36 -11.01
N ALA A 181 -15.47 -14.13 -9.77
CA ALA A 181 -14.67 -13.37 -8.80
C ALA A 181 -14.14 -14.28 -7.69
N LEU A 182 -12.86 -14.13 -7.38
CA LEU A 182 -12.18 -14.79 -6.28
C LEU A 182 -12.52 -14.10 -4.95
N ILE A 183 -12.89 -14.86 -3.92
CA ILE A 183 -13.30 -14.28 -2.64
C ILE A 183 -12.07 -13.98 -1.78
N VAL A 184 -11.91 -12.71 -1.40
CA VAL A 184 -10.81 -12.22 -0.53
C VAL A 184 -11.35 -11.44 0.66
N LYS A 185 -10.56 -11.33 1.75
CA LYS A 185 -10.94 -10.47 2.88
C LYS A 185 -10.95 -8.97 2.50
N LYS A 186 -10.03 -8.58 1.61
CA LYS A 186 -9.84 -7.20 1.16
C LYS A 186 -9.38 -7.22 -0.29
N ALA A 187 -10.12 -6.53 -1.17
CA ALA A 187 -9.81 -6.47 -2.60
C ALA A 187 -8.67 -5.51 -2.92
N SER A 188 -8.62 -4.35 -2.25
CA SER A 188 -7.53 -3.38 -2.38
C SER A 188 -7.48 -2.43 -1.18
N GLY A 189 -6.53 -1.49 -1.18
CA GLY A 189 -6.48 -0.35 -0.26
C GLY A 189 -7.68 0.60 -0.39
N VAL A 190 -7.64 1.71 0.36
CA VAL A 190 -8.57 2.83 0.17
C VAL A 190 -8.06 3.73 -0.96
N HIS A 191 -8.97 4.14 -1.84
CA HIS A 191 -8.65 4.86 -3.07
C HIS A 191 -9.56 6.08 -3.24
N PRO A 192 -9.01 7.30 -3.32
CA PRO A 192 -7.62 7.67 -3.04
C PRO A 192 -7.26 7.48 -1.56
N ARG A 193 -5.96 7.41 -1.24
CA ARG A 193 -5.50 7.26 0.16
C ARG A 193 -5.93 8.44 1.03
N MET A 194 -5.85 9.65 0.47
CA MET A 194 -6.32 10.90 1.06
C MET A 194 -7.36 11.54 0.12
N PRO A 195 -8.37 12.25 0.64
CA PRO A 195 -9.30 13.00 -0.20
C PRO A 195 -8.56 14.00 -1.09
N ILE A 196 -9.05 14.18 -2.32
CA ILE A 196 -8.46 15.09 -3.30
C ILE A 196 -9.46 16.19 -3.63
N ASN A 197 -8.97 17.38 -3.97
CA ASN A 197 -9.80 18.47 -4.44
C ASN A 197 -9.80 18.51 -5.98
N PRO A 198 -10.90 18.11 -6.66
CA PRO A 198 -10.98 18.11 -8.11
C PRO A 198 -11.24 19.51 -8.71
N LYS A 199 -11.30 20.57 -7.89
CA LYS A 199 -11.58 21.94 -8.35
C LYS A 199 -10.51 22.38 -9.35
N GLY A 200 -10.94 22.80 -10.53
CA GLY A 200 -10.06 23.27 -11.61
C GLY A 200 -9.82 22.24 -12.73
N TRP A 201 -10.27 20.99 -12.57
CA TRP A 201 -10.27 20.00 -13.65
C TRP A 201 -11.49 20.19 -14.55
N THR A 202 -11.46 21.25 -15.36
CA THR A 202 -12.56 21.65 -16.25
C THR A 202 -12.93 20.55 -17.25
N HIS A 203 -11.94 19.77 -17.70
CA HIS A 203 -12.13 18.65 -18.61
C HIS A 203 -13.01 17.51 -18.04
N LEU A 204 -13.31 17.50 -16.73
CA LEU A 204 -14.17 16.50 -16.09
C LEU A 204 -15.61 16.98 -15.85
N GLN A 205 -15.90 18.28 -15.96
CA GLN A 205 -17.14 18.88 -15.42
C GLN A 205 -18.43 18.44 -16.14
N GLN A 206 -18.33 17.92 -17.36
CA GLN A 206 -19.48 17.53 -18.18
C GLN A 206 -19.53 16.02 -18.45
N LEU A 207 -18.69 15.25 -17.76
CA LEU A 207 -18.62 13.81 -17.95
C LEU A 207 -19.56 13.10 -16.97
N ASN A 208 -20.27 12.09 -17.45
CA ASN A 208 -20.96 11.15 -16.58
C ASN A 208 -19.91 10.19 -15.99
N LEU A 209 -19.42 10.53 -14.80
CA LEU A 209 -18.32 9.82 -14.16
C LEU A 209 -18.76 8.44 -13.69
N ALA A 210 -17.90 7.44 -13.94
CA ALA A 210 -18.12 6.07 -13.48
C ALA A 210 -18.17 5.99 -11.93
N ASP A 211 -17.33 6.77 -11.23
CA ASP A 211 -17.44 7.00 -9.79
C ASP A 211 -17.55 8.51 -9.51
N PRO A 212 -18.75 9.06 -9.30
CA PRO A 212 -18.94 10.48 -8.99
C PRO A 212 -18.22 10.94 -7.71
N ALA A 213 -17.90 10.00 -6.81
CA ALA A 213 -17.23 10.24 -5.54
C ALA A 213 -15.75 9.79 -5.58
N PHE A 214 -15.14 9.65 -6.76
CA PHE A 214 -13.74 9.19 -6.93
C PHE A 214 -12.71 9.99 -6.12
N HIS A 215 -13.02 11.24 -5.78
CA HIS A 215 -12.15 12.15 -5.02
C HIS A 215 -12.19 11.90 -3.50
N LYS A 216 -13.11 11.07 -2.99
CA LYS A 216 -13.26 10.75 -1.57
C LYS A 216 -12.52 9.46 -1.22
N SER A 217 -11.76 9.46 -0.12
CA SER A 217 -11.08 8.26 0.38
C SER A 217 -12.08 7.19 0.81
N ARG A 218 -12.15 6.09 0.06
CA ARG A 218 -13.12 5.00 0.25
C ARG A 218 -12.49 3.65 -0.13
N SER A 219 -12.93 2.58 0.51
CA SER A 219 -12.60 1.21 0.07
C SER A 219 -13.29 0.86 -1.24
N VAL A 220 -12.89 -0.27 -1.82
CA VAL A 220 -13.57 -0.91 -2.96
C VAL A 220 -14.05 -2.29 -2.53
N ASP A 221 -15.20 -2.69 -3.05
CA ASP A 221 -15.82 -3.99 -2.76
C ASP A 221 -15.37 -5.05 -3.77
N ILE A 222 -15.03 -4.61 -4.98
CA ILE A 222 -14.64 -5.44 -6.12
C ILE A 222 -13.38 -4.87 -6.77
N LEU A 223 -12.47 -5.74 -7.20
CA LEU A 223 -11.35 -5.40 -8.09
C LEU A 223 -11.57 -6.17 -9.38
N PHE A 224 -11.72 -5.46 -10.50
CA PHE A 224 -11.79 -6.05 -11.84
C PHE A 224 -10.38 -6.18 -12.41
N GLY A 225 -9.98 -7.42 -12.69
CA GLY A 225 -8.66 -7.76 -13.21
C GLY A 225 -8.57 -7.76 -14.73
N ALA A 226 -7.40 -8.15 -15.22
CA ALA A 226 -7.07 -8.33 -16.63
C ALA A 226 -7.96 -9.38 -17.33
N ASP A 227 -8.51 -10.32 -16.57
CA ASP A 227 -9.49 -11.32 -17.03
C ASP A 227 -10.74 -10.70 -17.66
N ILE A 228 -11.16 -9.52 -17.18
CA ILE A 228 -12.32 -8.83 -17.72
C ILE A 228 -12.03 -7.42 -18.24
N TYR A 229 -10.89 -6.83 -17.88
CA TYR A 229 -10.48 -5.46 -18.24
C TYR A 229 -10.71 -5.07 -19.71
N PRO A 230 -10.36 -5.89 -20.73
CA PRO A 230 -10.56 -5.52 -22.13
C PRO A 230 -12.04 -5.33 -22.54
N ARG A 231 -12.97 -5.88 -21.75
CA ARG A 231 -14.42 -5.71 -21.96
C ARG A 231 -14.97 -4.47 -21.25
N LEU A 232 -14.23 -3.93 -20.27
CA LEU A 232 -14.67 -2.80 -19.45
C LEU A 232 -14.24 -1.47 -20.04
N ILE A 233 -12.97 -1.40 -20.45
CA ILE A 233 -12.37 -0.17 -20.94
C ILE A 233 -12.49 -0.13 -22.46
N HIS A 234 -13.16 0.89 -22.97
CA HIS A 234 -13.34 1.11 -24.40
C HIS A 234 -13.39 2.61 -24.70
N GLY A 235 -13.09 2.99 -25.92
CA GLY A 235 -13.30 4.37 -26.38
C GLY A 235 -12.14 5.30 -26.11
N THR A 236 -12.45 6.54 -25.78
CA THR A 236 -11.50 7.66 -25.89
C THR A 236 -10.92 8.10 -24.55
N ILE A 237 -9.82 8.86 -24.62
CA ILE A 237 -9.17 9.48 -23.47
C ILE A 237 -9.27 10.99 -23.62
N ILE A 238 -9.77 11.66 -22.58
CA ILE A 238 -9.72 13.12 -22.45
C ILE A 238 -8.61 13.44 -21.46
N ARG A 239 -7.66 14.26 -21.90
CA ARG A 239 -6.51 14.66 -21.08
C ARG A 239 -6.76 16.02 -20.47
N GLY A 240 -6.45 16.16 -19.18
CA GLY A 240 -6.28 17.45 -18.55
C GLY A 240 -4.94 18.09 -18.91
N ASN A 241 -4.62 19.19 -18.21
CA ASN A 241 -3.29 19.79 -18.28
C ASN A 241 -2.23 18.86 -17.67
N ASP A 242 -0.96 19.22 -17.83
CA ASP A 242 0.14 18.57 -17.13
C ASP A 242 -0.19 18.44 -15.64
N ASN A 243 0.09 17.26 -15.07
CA ASN A 243 -0.17 16.90 -13.67
C ASN A 243 -1.65 16.78 -13.24
N GLN A 244 -2.59 16.88 -14.18
CA GLN A 244 -3.99 16.54 -13.95
C GLN A 244 -4.25 15.08 -14.33
N PRO A 245 -5.25 14.43 -13.71
CA PRO A 245 -5.67 13.11 -14.14
C PRO A 245 -6.27 13.16 -15.55
N ILE A 246 -6.36 12.00 -16.19
CA ILE A 246 -7.14 11.83 -17.41
C ILE A 246 -8.55 11.37 -17.05
N ALA A 247 -9.49 11.58 -17.98
CA ALA A 247 -10.71 10.80 -18.05
C ALA A 247 -10.59 9.73 -19.14
N GLN A 248 -11.00 8.51 -18.83
CA GLN A 248 -11.04 7.41 -19.77
C GLN A 248 -12.43 6.80 -19.80
N GLU A 249 -12.98 6.69 -21.00
CA GLU A 249 -14.29 6.10 -21.23
C GLU A 249 -14.28 4.59 -20.90
N SER A 250 -15.41 4.12 -20.38
CA SER A 250 -15.64 2.71 -20.03
C SER A 250 -17.11 2.38 -20.15
N VAL A 251 -17.43 1.09 -20.05
CA VAL A 251 -18.81 0.57 -19.99
C VAL A 251 -19.62 1.15 -18.82
N PHE A 252 -18.96 1.68 -17.79
CA PHE A 252 -19.59 2.22 -16.59
C PHE A 252 -19.66 3.76 -16.58
N GLY A 253 -19.23 4.42 -17.66
CA GLY A 253 -19.05 5.87 -17.73
C GLY A 253 -17.58 6.27 -17.71
N TRP A 254 -17.29 7.54 -17.41
CA TRP A 254 -15.94 8.09 -17.46
C TRP A 254 -15.17 7.83 -16.17
N THR A 255 -14.15 6.99 -16.24
CA THR A 255 -13.22 6.77 -15.13
C THR A 255 -12.20 7.90 -15.06
N VAL A 256 -11.75 8.25 -13.85
CA VAL A 256 -10.70 9.25 -13.64
C VAL A 256 -9.48 8.53 -13.09
N LEU A 257 -8.31 8.76 -13.68
CA LEU A 257 -7.06 8.13 -13.26
C LEU A 257 -5.83 8.97 -13.63
N GLY A 258 -4.76 8.82 -12.86
CA GLY A 258 -3.50 9.52 -13.08
C GLY A 258 -3.04 10.36 -11.89
N PRO A 259 -1.90 11.05 -12.03
CA PRO A 259 -1.33 11.86 -10.97
C PRO A 259 -2.16 13.11 -10.71
N THR A 260 -2.07 13.64 -9.50
CA THR A 260 -2.68 14.91 -9.10
C THR A 260 -1.64 15.83 -8.47
N ILE A 261 -0.49 15.98 -9.14
CA ILE A 261 0.64 16.75 -8.60
C ILE A 261 0.25 18.22 -8.49
N THR A 262 0.35 18.77 -7.29
CA THR A 262 0.16 20.20 -7.03
C THR A 262 1.46 21.00 -7.10
N THR A 263 2.64 20.37 -7.01
CA THR A 263 3.96 21.01 -7.18
C THR A 263 5.03 20.05 -7.72
N PRO A 264 5.94 20.48 -8.63
CA PRO A 264 7.06 19.67 -9.09
C PRO A 264 8.08 19.47 -7.95
N GLY A 265 7.92 18.41 -7.18
CA GLY A 265 8.87 17.94 -6.17
C GLY A 265 9.38 16.53 -6.50
N ASN A 266 10.56 16.18 -5.98
CA ASN A 266 11.18 14.88 -6.21
C ASN A 266 10.20 13.72 -5.92
N VAL A 267 10.03 12.85 -6.92
CA VAL A 267 9.14 11.68 -6.85
C VAL A 267 9.70 10.67 -5.86
N SER A 268 9.00 10.46 -4.74
CA SER A 268 9.28 9.37 -3.81
C SER A 268 8.22 8.28 -4.00
N VAL A 269 8.65 7.09 -4.44
CA VAL A 269 7.78 5.93 -4.60
C VAL A 269 7.67 5.22 -3.24
N CYS A 270 6.50 5.29 -2.62
CA CYS A 270 6.22 4.57 -1.39
C CYS A 270 6.01 3.07 -1.69
N TYR A 271 7.01 2.25 -1.40
CA TYR A 271 6.89 0.80 -1.46
C TYR A 271 6.36 0.27 -0.11
N ASN A 272 5.15 -0.29 -0.09
CA ASN A 272 4.69 -1.09 1.04
C ASN A 272 5.36 -2.47 0.94
N SER A 273 6.61 -2.57 1.38
CA SER A 273 7.20 -3.87 1.61
C SER A 273 6.67 -4.42 2.94
N ILE A 274 5.86 -5.45 2.89
CA ILE A 274 5.75 -6.38 4.01
C ILE A 274 7.07 -7.15 4.00
N CYS A 275 8.11 -6.57 4.60
CA CYS A 275 9.26 -7.36 5.02
C CYS A 275 8.90 -7.91 6.40
N PRO A 276 8.66 -9.23 6.57
CA PRO A 276 8.76 -9.82 7.88
C PRO A 276 10.25 -9.77 8.23
N LEU A 277 10.69 -8.67 8.85
CA LEU A 277 12.04 -8.53 9.40
C LEU A 277 12.41 -9.76 10.23
N ASP A 278 11.43 -10.34 10.93
CA ASP A 278 11.56 -11.59 11.68
C ASP A 278 12.00 -12.79 10.83
N SER A 279 11.51 -12.93 9.60
CA SER A 279 11.84 -14.10 8.77
C SER A 279 13.26 -14.02 8.22
N THR A 280 13.71 -12.82 7.85
CA THR A 280 15.07 -12.58 7.37
C THR A 280 16.07 -12.59 8.52
N LEU A 281 15.70 -12.05 9.71
CA LEU A 281 16.52 -12.15 10.92
C LEU A 281 16.62 -13.61 11.39
N ARG A 282 15.53 -14.38 11.43
CA ARG A 282 15.59 -15.80 11.79
C ARG A 282 16.51 -16.58 10.87
N LYS A 283 16.38 -16.42 9.55
CA LYS A 283 17.27 -17.07 8.59
C LYS A 283 18.72 -16.62 8.72
N PHE A 284 18.96 -15.38 9.12
CA PHE A 284 20.32 -14.89 9.40
C PHE A 284 20.92 -15.58 10.63
N TRP A 285 20.13 -15.75 11.70
CA TRP A 285 20.56 -16.43 12.93
C TRP A 285 20.64 -17.96 12.81
N GLU A 286 19.89 -18.59 11.90
CA GLU A 286 19.97 -20.03 11.61
C GLU A 286 21.23 -20.41 10.80
N ILE A 287 21.96 -19.44 10.25
CA ILE A 287 23.19 -19.67 9.47
C ILE A 287 24.46 -19.55 10.34
N GLU A 288 24.34 -19.05 11.58
CA GLU A 288 25.48 -18.90 12.50
C GLU A 288 25.71 -20.11 13.44
N ASP A 289 24.95 -21.21 13.27
CA ASP A 289 25.20 -22.52 13.90
C ASP A 289 25.64 -23.58 12.87
#